data_AF-A0A0P6Y1S2-F1
#
_entry.id   AF-A0A0P6Y1S2-F1
#
_cell.length_a   1.000
_cell.length_b   1.000
_cell.length_c   1.000
_cell.angle_alpha   90.00
_cell.angle_beta   90.00
_cell.angle_gamma   90.00
#
_symmetry.space_group_name_H-M   'P 1'
#
loop_
_entity.id
_entity.type
_entity.pdbx_description
1 polymer ?
#
loop_
_entity_poly.entity_id
_entity_poly.type
_entity_poly.pdbx_seq_one_letter_code
_entity_poly.pdbx_strand_id
1 'polypeptide(L)'
;MNDELIPRSGDPNAAQLERTERAKSAIRAGLFHISRAGPQQWTVKNGEKLPYAVSLQGDTWVCTCMDYQQRGPQILCKHIEGVRLSEAAQNEVLQANYKEQQMDQPDSNNLSERFNRILWELRQPLDMSRVKRRQAPGMGSVPYLEGYDVIDRANAIFGFAWSFDLISEPLIVRWHKKILAWNQQERRKVPVTDANGNFQTEEVGLVYITGKVTVELDGKEYSHADLGRCIFTGDTPEALDMALAGSATDCLKRCFRQLGSQFGNDLYDKEIAQTAGMETSRDGGSNTPVAAQSTHSPAASQASTNANGRKYGDGTSVNGNVSEQEAYDTYKKATGSAPDSKDSLRFWIASQRTSTVAA
;
A
#
# COMPACT_ATOMS: atom_id res chain seq x y z
N MET A 1 -48.32 -14.39 35.96
CA MET A 1 -47.47 -14.56 37.15
C MET A 1 -46.05 -14.24 36.73
N ASN A 2 -45.65 -12.98 36.86
CA ASN A 2 -44.26 -12.55 36.88
C ASN A 2 -44.27 -11.37 37.83
N ASP A 3 -43.94 -11.66 39.09
CA ASP A 3 -43.96 -10.73 40.20
C ASP A 3 -42.68 -9.89 40.10
N GLU A 4 -42.84 -8.61 39.79
CA GLU A 4 -41.75 -7.63 39.81
C GLU A 4 -41.22 -7.51 41.23
N LEU A 5 -39.94 -7.87 41.41
CA LEU A 5 -39.21 -7.72 42.66
C LEU A 5 -39.03 -6.23 42.99
N ILE A 6 -39.92 -5.73 43.85
CA ILE A 6 -39.77 -4.45 44.55
C ILE A 6 -38.49 -4.52 45.41
N PRO A 7 -37.53 -3.58 45.30
CA PRO A 7 -36.34 -3.59 46.13
C PRO A 7 -36.72 -3.35 47.60
N ARG A 8 -36.34 -4.28 48.49
CA ARG A 8 -36.51 -4.10 49.94
C ARG A 8 -35.59 -2.97 50.41
N SER A 9 -36.17 -2.04 51.18
CA SER A 9 -35.45 -0.97 51.86
C SER A 9 -34.37 -1.55 52.79
N GLY A 10 -33.11 -1.48 52.39
CA GLY A 10 -31.98 -1.95 53.20
C GLY A 10 -30.73 -2.42 52.42
N ASP A 11 -30.80 -2.58 51.09
CA ASP A 11 -29.62 -2.97 50.30
C ASP A 11 -28.63 -1.80 50.17
N PRO A 12 -27.38 -1.92 50.66
CA PRO A 12 -26.36 -0.88 50.55
C PRO A 12 -26.06 -0.47 49.10
N ASN A 13 -26.23 -1.38 48.13
CA ASN A 13 -26.00 -1.10 46.71
C ASN A 13 -27.12 -0.22 46.13
N ALA A 14 -28.39 -0.52 46.46
CA ALA A 14 -29.52 0.31 46.06
C ALA A 14 -29.45 1.72 46.67
N ALA A 15 -29.02 1.82 47.93
CA ALA A 15 -28.83 3.09 48.61
C ALA A 15 -27.70 3.94 48.01
N GLN A 16 -26.63 3.31 47.49
CA GLN A 16 -25.57 3.99 46.78
C GLN A 16 -26.05 4.48 45.41
N LEU A 17 -26.76 3.63 44.65
CA LEU A 17 -27.33 3.97 43.34
C LEU A 17 -28.25 5.20 43.40
N GLU A 18 -29.14 5.26 44.40
CA GLU A 18 -30.02 6.41 44.61
C GLU A 18 -29.22 7.73 44.78
N ARG A 19 -28.10 7.69 45.51
CA ARG A 19 -27.25 8.86 45.76
C ARG A 19 -26.48 9.28 44.53
N THR A 20 -25.96 8.32 43.77
CA THR A 20 -25.32 8.57 42.49
C THR A 20 -26.31 9.21 41.50
N GLU A 21 -27.56 8.73 41.42
CA GLU A 21 -28.57 9.34 40.55
C GLU A 21 -29.01 10.74 41.00
N ARG A 22 -29.06 10.98 42.32
CA ARG A 22 -29.30 12.33 42.86
C ARG A 22 -28.15 13.29 42.55
N ALA A 23 -26.91 12.80 42.54
CA ALA A 23 -25.75 13.59 42.14
C ALA A 23 -25.82 13.95 40.64
N LYS A 24 -26.03 12.95 39.77
CA LYS A 24 -26.20 13.16 38.32
C LYS A 24 -27.33 14.12 38.00
N SER A 25 -28.48 13.98 38.67
CA SER A 25 -29.64 14.86 38.45
C SER A 25 -29.34 16.30 38.86
N ALA A 26 -28.60 16.50 39.96
CA ALA A 26 -28.21 17.85 40.39
C ALA A 26 -27.15 18.50 39.49
N ILE A 27 -26.22 17.71 38.93
CA ILE A 27 -25.28 18.17 37.89
C ILE A 27 -26.03 18.58 36.62
N ARG A 28 -26.94 17.72 36.13
CA ARG A 28 -27.77 17.99 34.94
C ARG A 28 -28.65 19.23 35.10
N ALA A 29 -29.14 19.48 36.30
CA ALA A 29 -29.95 20.66 36.62
C ALA A 29 -29.11 21.95 36.86
N GLY A 30 -27.77 21.89 36.74
CA GLY A 30 -26.89 23.04 37.00
C GLY A 30 -26.84 23.47 38.47
N LEU A 31 -27.35 22.64 39.38
CA LEU A 31 -27.42 22.95 40.82
C LEU A 31 -26.09 22.67 41.53
N PHE A 32 -25.27 21.75 41.01
CA PHE A 32 -23.96 21.44 41.56
C PHE A 32 -22.90 22.36 40.97
N HIS A 33 -22.37 23.24 41.81
CA HIS A 33 -21.15 23.97 41.51
C HIS A 33 -20.00 23.35 42.30
N ILE A 34 -19.13 22.61 41.61
CA ILE A 34 -18.01 21.88 42.20
C ILE A 34 -16.73 22.65 41.87
N SER A 35 -16.01 23.08 42.89
CA SER A 35 -14.71 23.74 42.72
C SER A 35 -13.63 23.02 43.50
N ARG A 36 -12.45 22.92 42.91
CA ARG A 36 -11.28 22.29 43.52
C ARG A 36 -10.61 23.28 44.47
N ALA A 37 -10.55 22.96 45.75
CA ALA A 37 -9.89 23.77 46.78
C ALA A 37 -8.44 23.31 47.03
N GLY A 38 -8.09 22.08 46.64
CA GLY A 38 -6.73 21.54 46.75
C GLY A 38 -6.57 20.18 46.03
N PRO A 39 -5.39 19.51 46.16
CA PRO A 39 -5.09 18.26 45.44
C PRO A 39 -6.09 17.12 45.70
N GLN A 40 -6.67 17.07 46.89
CA GLN A 40 -7.68 16.08 47.29
C GLN A 40 -8.83 16.74 48.07
N GLN A 41 -9.13 18.00 47.74
CA GLN A 41 -10.13 18.79 48.44
C GLN A 41 -10.99 19.57 47.44
N TRP A 42 -12.30 19.53 47.65
CA TRP A 42 -13.30 20.14 46.80
C TRP A 42 -14.36 20.83 47.65
N THR A 43 -15.00 21.84 47.09
CA THR A 43 -16.23 22.41 47.64
C THR A 43 -17.37 22.17 46.67
N VAL A 44 -18.52 21.75 47.20
CA VAL A 44 -19.73 21.45 46.42
C VAL A 44 -20.84 22.36 46.91
N LYS A 45 -21.19 23.38 46.11
CA LYS A 45 -22.41 24.19 46.33
C LYS A 45 -23.58 23.51 45.64
N ASN A 46 -24.72 23.43 46.32
CA ASN A 46 -25.95 22.83 45.80
C ASN A 46 -27.08 23.86 45.79
N GLY A 47 -27.26 24.56 44.67
CA GLY A 47 -28.14 25.72 44.56
C GLY A 47 -27.66 26.87 45.45
N GLU A 48 -28.57 27.47 46.21
CA GLU A 48 -28.26 28.59 47.14
C GLU A 48 -27.80 28.15 48.54
N LYS A 49 -27.56 26.86 48.75
CA LYS A 49 -27.05 26.36 50.04
C LYS A 49 -25.59 26.72 50.22
N LEU A 50 -25.17 26.79 51.50
CA LEU A 50 -23.76 26.89 51.85
C LEU A 50 -22.98 25.70 51.25
N PRO A 51 -21.73 25.94 50.78
CA PRO A 51 -20.93 24.90 50.15
C PRO A 51 -20.52 23.83 51.16
N TYR A 52 -20.58 22.57 50.74
CA TYR A 52 -20.07 21.44 51.51
C TYR A 52 -18.62 21.16 51.12
N ALA A 53 -17.73 21.05 52.11
CA ALA A 53 -16.38 20.54 51.88
C ALA A 53 -16.41 19.02 51.68
N VAL A 54 -15.70 18.57 50.64
CA VAL A 54 -15.45 17.17 50.30
C VAL A 54 -13.93 16.98 50.22
N SER A 55 -13.41 15.93 50.83
CA SER A 55 -11.98 15.60 50.73
C SER A 55 -11.78 14.09 50.59
N LEU A 56 -10.72 13.70 49.91
CA LEU A 56 -10.20 12.35 49.91
C LEU A 56 -9.03 12.30 50.89
N GLN A 57 -9.08 11.41 51.89
CA GLN A 57 -8.05 11.26 52.91
C GLN A 57 -7.54 9.82 52.83
N GLY A 58 -6.36 9.63 52.23
CA GLY A 58 -5.92 8.30 51.80
C GLY A 58 -6.92 7.75 50.77
N ASP A 59 -7.52 6.59 51.06
CA ASP A 59 -8.55 5.98 50.21
C ASP A 59 -9.99 6.26 50.67
N THR A 60 -10.17 7.08 51.72
CA THR A 60 -11.50 7.34 52.32
C THR A 60 -12.03 8.71 51.95
N TRP A 61 -13.22 8.75 51.33
CA TRP A 61 -13.93 9.99 51.06
C TRP A 61 -14.61 10.54 52.32
N VAL A 62 -14.52 11.85 52.50
CA VAL A 62 -15.10 12.59 53.62
C VAL A 62 -15.92 13.76 53.11
N CYS A 63 -17.10 13.97 53.67
CA CYS A 63 -17.95 15.12 53.34
C CYS A 63 -18.57 15.73 54.60
N THR A 64 -18.70 17.06 54.61
CA THR A 64 -19.32 17.82 55.71
C THR A 64 -20.85 17.79 55.71
N CYS A 65 -21.49 17.11 54.76
CA CYS A 65 -22.96 17.07 54.69
C CYS A 65 -23.56 16.09 55.72
N MET A 66 -24.80 16.36 56.12
CA MET A 66 -25.51 15.57 57.13
C MET A 66 -25.69 14.09 56.73
N ASP A 67 -25.89 13.80 55.44
CA ASP A 67 -26.01 12.41 54.94
C ASP A 67 -24.73 11.60 55.20
N TYR A 68 -23.56 12.22 55.05
CA TYR A 68 -22.28 11.60 55.38
C TYR A 68 -22.07 11.51 56.90
N GLN A 69 -22.37 12.58 57.66
CA GLN A 69 -22.22 12.59 59.11
C GLN A 69 -23.04 11.48 59.80
N GLN A 70 -24.20 11.12 59.25
CA GLN A 70 -25.06 10.07 59.81
C GLN A 70 -24.64 8.65 59.41
N ARG A 71 -24.04 8.47 58.23
CA ARG A 71 -23.81 7.13 57.63
C ARG A 71 -22.34 6.73 57.57
N GLY A 72 -21.44 7.70 57.67
CA GLY A 72 -20.01 7.47 57.54
C GLY A 72 -19.58 7.08 56.12
N PRO A 73 -18.36 6.51 55.97
CA PRO A 73 -17.72 6.29 54.67
C PRO A 73 -18.29 5.12 53.87
N GLN A 74 -19.14 4.29 54.47
CA GLN A 74 -19.65 3.06 53.84
C GLN A 74 -20.60 3.32 52.66
N ILE A 75 -21.27 4.48 52.65
CA ILE A 75 -22.15 4.91 51.56
C ILE A 75 -21.81 6.36 51.23
N LEU A 76 -21.40 6.58 49.98
CA LEU A 76 -20.97 7.88 49.51
C LEU A 76 -22.17 8.78 49.27
N CYS A 77 -22.18 9.93 49.93
CA CYS A 77 -23.23 10.93 49.74
C CYS A 77 -23.23 11.48 48.30
N LYS A 78 -24.34 12.09 47.90
CA LYS A 78 -24.44 12.69 46.55
C LYS A 78 -23.37 13.74 46.24
N HIS A 79 -22.79 14.41 47.24
CA HIS A 79 -21.75 15.42 47.01
C HIS A 79 -20.41 14.77 46.67
N ILE A 80 -20.07 13.65 47.32
CA ILE A 80 -18.88 12.85 46.96
C ILE A 80 -19.05 12.28 45.56
N GLU A 81 -20.21 11.70 45.25
CA GLU A 81 -20.51 11.18 43.91
C GLU A 81 -20.45 12.29 42.85
N GLY A 82 -20.93 13.50 43.18
CA GLY A 82 -20.81 14.65 42.30
C GLY A 82 -19.37 15.00 41.97
N VAL A 83 -18.48 15.02 42.97
CA VAL A 83 -17.03 15.26 42.77
C VAL A 83 -16.43 14.17 41.91
N ARG A 84 -16.69 12.90 42.19
CA ARG A 84 -16.16 11.77 41.41
C ARG A 84 -16.55 11.83 39.93
N LEU A 85 -17.83 12.15 39.65
CA LEU A 85 -18.33 12.29 38.28
C LEU A 85 -17.70 13.49 37.56
N SER A 86 -17.51 14.62 38.26
CA SER A 86 -16.87 15.81 37.70
C SER A 86 -15.39 15.58 37.39
N GLU A 87 -14.67 14.88 38.25
CA GLU A 87 -13.25 14.54 38.07
C GLU A 87 -13.05 13.53 36.94
N ALA A 88 -13.94 12.53 36.84
CA ALA A 88 -13.94 11.59 35.72
C ALA A 88 -14.13 12.32 34.38
N ALA A 89 -15.10 13.23 34.30
CA ALA A 89 -15.35 14.02 33.09
C ALA A 89 -14.18 14.94 32.72
N GLN A 90 -13.51 15.56 33.70
CA GLN A 90 -12.31 16.38 33.45
C GLN A 90 -11.13 15.56 32.94
N ASN A 91 -10.93 14.36 33.48
CA ASN A 91 -9.89 13.44 32.99
C ASN A 91 -10.18 12.94 31.57
N GLU A 92 -11.44 12.68 31.22
CA GLU A 92 -11.83 12.34 29.84
C GLU A 92 -11.53 13.49 28.86
N VAL A 93 -11.81 14.73 29.24
CA VAL A 93 -11.48 15.92 28.42
C VAL A 93 -9.97 16.11 28.29
N LEU A 94 -9.20 15.92 29.37
CA LEU A 94 -7.73 15.98 29.33
C LEU A 94 -7.14 14.89 28.42
N GLN A 95 -7.68 13.66 28.49
CA GLN A 95 -7.26 12.56 27.61
C GLN A 95 -7.64 12.81 26.14
N ALA A 96 -8.80 13.43 25.88
CA ALA A 96 -9.21 13.81 24.53
C ALA A 96 -8.27 14.89 23.95
N ASN A 97 -7.97 15.93 24.73
CA ASN A 97 -7.03 16.98 24.33
C ASN A 97 -5.61 16.46 24.12
N TYR A 98 -5.17 15.47 24.92
CA TYR A 98 -3.86 14.82 24.74
C TYR A 98 -3.79 14.03 23.43
N LYS A 99 -4.89 13.36 23.04
CA LYS A 99 -4.99 12.65 21.75
C LYS A 99 -5.01 13.62 20.57
N GLU A 100 -5.72 14.74 20.68
CA GLU A 100 -5.69 15.79 19.65
C GLU A 100 -4.28 16.38 19.48
N GLN A 101 -3.57 16.66 20.58
CA GLN A 101 -2.20 17.18 20.52
C GLN A 101 -1.17 16.15 20.00
N GLN A 102 -1.41 14.85 20.22
CA GLN A 102 -0.55 13.78 19.71
C GLN A 102 -0.73 13.55 18.20
N MET A 103 -1.84 14.00 17.61
CA MET A 103 -2.06 13.94 16.16
C MET A 103 -1.33 15.07 15.39
N ASP A 104 -0.88 16.12 16.07
CA ASP A 104 -0.25 17.31 15.46
C ASP A 104 1.29 17.32 15.49
N GLN A 105 1.95 16.25 15.99
CA GLN A 105 3.40 16.09 15.84
C GLN A 105 3.75 15.03 14.78
N PRO A 106 4.61 15.35 13.78
CA PRO A 106 5.14 14.35 12.88
C PRO A 106 6.16 13.50 13.63
N ASP A 107 5.79 12.27 14.00
CA ASP A 107 6.70 11.28 14.56
C ASP A 107 7.84 11.00 13.57
N SER A 108 9.04 11.53 13.84
CA SER A 108 10.23 11.31 13.01
C SER A 108 10.61 9.82 12.90
N ASN A 109 10.27 9.02 13.92
CA ASN A 109 10.45 7.56 13.88
C ASN A 109 9.52 6.89 12.85
N ASN A 110 8.30 7.39 12.68
CA ASN A 110 7.31 6.85 11.74
C ASN A 110 7.71 7.15 10.28
N LEU A 111 8.32 8.31 10.01
CA LEU A 111 8.83 8.65 8.68
C LEU A 111 9.99 7.75 8.23
N SER A 112 10.94 7.48 9.13
CA SER A 112 12.05 6.55 8.86
C SER A 112 11.55 5.11 8.66
N GLU A 113 10.60 4.65 9.47
CA GLU A 113 9.97 3.33 9.30
C GLU A 113 9.20 3.23 7.96
N ARG A 114 8.44 4.27 7.59
CA ARG A 114 7.75 4.36 6.30
C ARG A 114 8.74 4.31 5.14
N PHE A 115 9.84 5.05 5.21
CA PHE A 115 10.88 5.06 4.18
C PHE A 115 11.50 3.67 4.00
N ASN A 116 11.86 3.01 5.10
CA ASN A 116 12.41 1.65 5.06
C ASN A 116 11.41 0.63 4.47
N ARG A 117 10.12 0.75 4.82
CA ARG A 117 9.06 -0.07 4.24
C ARG A 117 8.96 0.14 2.72
N ILE A 118 8.95 1.39 2.25
CA ILE A 118 8.89 1.71 0.82
C ILE A 118 10.06 1.09 0.07
N LEU A 119 11.28 1.26 0.58
CA LEU A 119 12.48 0.66 -0.02
C LEU A 119 12.43 -0.86 -0.03
N TRP A 120 11.86 -1.48 1.00
CA TRP A 120 11.67 -2.92 1.05
C TRP A 120 10.65 -3.40 0.00
N GLU A 121 9.51 -2.72 -0.13
CA GLU A 121 8.46 -3.02 -1.13
C GLU A 121 8.99 -2.90 -2.56
N LEU A 122 9.72 -1.83 -2.89
CA LEU A 122 10.28 -1.60 -4.23
C LEU A 122 11.29 -2.67 -4.65
N ARG A 123 11.95 -3.32 -3.69
CA ARG A 123 12.91 -4.42 -3.93
C ARG A 123 12.25 -5.78 -4.10
N GLN A 124 10.95 -5.89 -3.84
CA GLN A 124 10.24 -7.15 -4.03
C GLN A 124 10.20 -7.53 -5.52
N PRO A 125 10.21 -8.83 -5.85
CA PRO A 125 10.05 -9.27 -7.23
C PRO A 125 8.66 -8.89 -7.74
N LEU A 126 8.53 -8.72 -9.07
CA LEU A 126 7.22 -8.54 -9.67
C LEU A 126 6.39 -9.81 -9.46
N ASP A 127 5.18 -9.65 -8.89
CA ASP A 127 4.20 -10.72 -8.87
C ASP A 127 3.70 -10.97 -10.31
N MET A 128 3.99 -12.16 -10.83
CA MET A 128 3.63 -12.55 -12.20
C MET A 128 2.12 -12.67 -12.41
N SER A 129 1.31 -12.77 -11.35
CA SER A 129 -0.16 -12.76 -11.43
C SER A 129 -0.72 -11.42 -11.94
N ARG A 130 0.03 -10.32 -11.71
CA ARG A 130 -0.29 -8.96 -12.18
C ARG A 130 0.01 -8.77 -13.67
N VAL A 131 0.79 -9.67 -14.27
CA VAL A 131 1.25 -9.55 -15.65
C VAL A 131 0.18 -10.05 -16.60
N LYS A 132 -0.25 -9.19 -17.52
CA LYS A 132 -1.13 -9.55 -18.64
C LYS A 132 -0.32 -9.73 -19.92
N ARG A 133 -0.88 -10.42 -20.90
CA ARG A 133 -0.29 -10.57 -22.23
C ARG A 133 -1.21 -10.03 -23.31
N ARG A 134 -0.63 -9.32 -24.28
CA ARG A 134 -1.34 -8.85 -25.49
C ARG A 134 -0.68 -9.42 -26.73
N GLN A 135 -1.46 -9.62 -27.79
CA GLN A 135 -0.91 -10.00 -29.09
C GLN A 135 -0.03 -8.88 -29.63
N ALA A 136 1.19 -9.23 -30.06
CA ALA A 136 2.10 -8.30 -30.71
C ALA A 136 1.93 -8.36 -32.23
N PRO A 137 2.37 -7.33 -32.97
CA PRO A 137 2.49 -7.42 -34.43
C PRO A 137 3.47 -8.54 -34.83
N GLY A 138 2.95 -9.73 -35.12
CA GLY A 138 3.72 -10.96 -35.37
C GLY A 138 3.08 -12.19 -34.72
N MET A 139 3.67 -13.38 -34.90
CA MET A 139 3.25 -14.60 -34.21
C MET A 139 3.84 -14.61 -32.79
N GLY A 140 3.33 -13.76 -31.89
CA GLY A 140 3.79 -13.70 -30.50
C GLY A 140 2.98 -12.76 -29.62
N SER A 141 3.11 -12.91 -28.31
CA SER A 141 2.46 -12.03 -27.32
C SER A 141 3.49 -11.35 -26.42
N VAL A 142 3.20 -10.12 -26.00
CA VAL A 142 4.06 -9.29 -25.17
C VAL A 142 3.43 -9.10 -23.79
N PRO A 143 4.19 -9.31 -22.70
CA PRO A 143 3.71 -9.05 -21.35
C PRO A 143 3.63 -7.55 -21.04
N TYR A 144 2.69 -7.16 -20.19
CA TYR A 144 2.52 -5.78 -19.73
C TYR A 144 1.76 -5.74 -18.39
N LEU A 145 1.89 -4.62 -17.68
CA LEU A 145 1.02 -4.27 -16.55
C LEU A 145 -0.10 -3.33 -17.02
N GLU A 146 -1.29 -3.52 -16.48
CA GLU A 146 -2.45 -2.66 -16.72
C GLU A 146 -2.28 -1.29 -16.06
N GLY A 147 -2.94 -0.26 -16.60
CA GLY A 147 -2.79 1.12 -16.09
C GLY A 147 -3.27 1.25 -14.64
N TYR A 148 -4.44 0.68 -14.34
CA TYR A 148 -5.01 0.73 -12.98
C TYR A 148 -4.12 -0.01 -11.97
N ASP A 149 -3.56 -1.17 -12.33
CA ASP A 149 -2.67 -1.94 -11.45
C ASP A 149 -1.39 -1.16 -11.08
N VAL A 150 -0.83 -0.40 -12.03
CA VAL A 150 0.32 0.48 -11.75
C VAL A 150 -0.07 1.61 -10.78
N ILE A 151 -1.24 2.22 -10.97
CA ILE A 151 -1.75 3.28 -10.09
C ILE A 151 -2.01 2.73 -8.68
N ASP A 152 -2.70 1.60 -8.58
CA ASP A 152 -3.02 0.95 -7.30
C ASP A 152 -1.74 0.53 -6.57
N ARG A 153 -0.75 0.00 -7.29
CA ARG A 153 0.54 -0.35 -6.69
C ARG A 153 1.30 0.88 -6.22
N ALA A 154 1.25 1.98 -6.96
CA ALA A 154 1.84 3.26 -6.53
C ALA A 154 1.16 3.78 -5.25
N ASN A 155 -0.16 3.76 -5.19
CA ASN A 155 -0.93 4.13 -4.00
C ASN A 155 -0.60 3.22 -2.80
N ALA A 156 -0.41 1.92 -3.02
CA ALA A 156 -0.06 0.99 -1.96
C ALA A 156 1.35 1.22 -1.39
N ILE A 157 2.33 1.48 -2.27
CA ILE A 157 3.73 1.65 -1.86
C ILE A 157 3.93 3.06 -1.27
N PHE A 158 3.57 4.10 -2.03
CA PHE A 158 3.89 5.48 -1.70
C PHE A 158 2.78 6.18 -0.91
N GLY A 159 1.58 5.59 -0.79
CA GLY A 159 0.39 6.35 -0.43
C GLY A 159 0.02 7.31 -1.56
N PHE A 160 -0.64 8.42 -1.22
CA PHE A 160 -0.93 9.50 -2.17
C PHE A 160 0.23 10.52 -2.30
N ALA A 161 1.43 10.15 -1.85
CA ALA A 161 2.63 11.00 -1.91
C ALA A 161 3.37 10.84 -3.25
N TRP A 162 2.62 10.89 -4.34
CA TRP A 162 3.15 10.87 -5.70
C TRP A 162 2.23 11.65 -6.66
N SER A 163 2.79 12.14 -7.75
CA SER A 163 2.06 12.81 -8.82
C SER A 163 2.53 12.34 -10.19
N PHE A 164 1.70 12.57 -11.20
CA PHE A 164 2.05 12.41 -12.60
C PHE A 164 1.65 13.67 -13.38
N ASP A 165 2.65 14.28 -14.01
CA ASP A 165 2.49 15.50 -14.79
C ASP A 165 2.74 15.21 -16.27
N LEU A 166 1.86 15.73 -17.14
CA LEU A 166 2.15 15.84 -18.57
C LEU A 166 2.96 17.10 -18.78
N ILE A 167 4.20 16.95 -19.25
CA ILE A 167 5.16 18.06 -19.35
C ILE A 167 5.34 18.56 -20.79
N SER A 168 4.66 17.94 -21.75
CA SER A 168 4.60 18.38 -23.15
C SER A 168 3.19 18.25 -23.69
N GLU A 169 2.87 19.04 -24.71
CA GLU A 169 1.69 18.77 -25.53
C GLU A 169 1.85 17.43 -26.28
N PRO A 170 0.74 16.72 -26.57
CA PRO A 170 0.79 15.51 -27.37
C PRO A 170 1.23 15.83 -28.82
N LEU A 171 2.25 15.13 -29.31
CA LEU A 171 2.63 15.19 -30.72
C LEU A 171 1.89 14.11 -31.50
N ILE A 172 1.15 14.53 -32.53
CA ILE A 172 0.37 13.64 -33.40
C ILE A 172 1.04 13.59 -34.77
N VAL A 173 1.45 12.39 -35.19
CA VAL A 173 1.99 12.14 -36.52
C VAL A 173 1.02 11.26 -37.30
N ARG A 174 0.63 11.68 -38.51
CA ARG A 174 -0.27 10.92 -39.40
C ARG A 174 0.40 10.65 -40.74
N TRP A 175 0.16 9.46 -41.30
CA TRP A 175 0.63 9.09 -42.64
C TRP A 175 -0.28 8.04 -43.27
N HIS A 176 -0.15 7.85 -44.58
CA HIS A 176 -0.88 6.82 -45.31
C HIS A 176 -0.03 5.55 -45.40
N LYS A 177 -0.58 4.42 -44.95
CA LYS A 177 0.05 3.11 -45.02
C LYS A 177 -0.64 2.25 -46.07
N LYS A 178 0.13 1.55 -46.91
CA LYS A 178 -0.42 0.60 -47.88
C LYS A 178 -1.07 -0.58 -47.16
N ILE A 179 -2.30 -0.91 -47.54
CA ILE A 179 -2.99 -2.09 -47.04
C ILE A 179 -2.35 -3.31 -47.70
N LEU A 180 -1.97 -4.30 -46.89
CA LEU A 180 -1.35 -5.53 -47.38
C LEU A 180 -2.28 -6.72 -47.16
N ALA A 181 -2.48 -7.54 -48.20
CA ALA A 181 -3.20 -8.80 -48.12
C ALA A 181 -2.26 -9.98 -48.39
N TRP A 182 -2.56 -11.14 -47.79
CA TRP A 182 -1.78 -12.35 -48.04
C TRP A 182 -2.05 -12.86 -49.46
N ASN A 183 -1.00 -12.97 -50.28
CA ASN A 183 -1.08 -13.57 -51.60
C ASN A 183 -0.60 -15.02 -51.53
N GLN A 184 -1.47 -15.96 -51.93
CA GLN A 184 -1.15 -17.39 -51.90
C GLN A 184 -0.05 -17.78 -52.90
N GLN A 185 -0.03 -17.18 -54.09
CA GLN A 185 0.95 -17.48 -55.14
C GLN A 185 2.35 -17.01 -54.75
N GLU A 186 2.47 -15.78 -54.24
CA GLU A 186 3.75 -15.22 -53.82
C GLU A 186 4.15 -15.61 -52.39
N ARG A 187 3.27 -16.30 -51.66
CA ARG A 187 3.44 -16.72 -50.24
C ARG A 187 3.92 -15.58 -49.34
N ARG A 188 3.46 -14.37 -49.61
CA ARG A 188 3.82 -13.16 -48.85
C ARG A 188 2.67 -12.16 -48.83
N LYS A 189 2.78 -11.16 -47.96
CA LYS A 189 1.85 -10.02 -47.95
C LYS A 189 2.21 -9.06 -49.08
N VAL A 190 1.25 -8.75 -49.96
CA VAL A 190 1.41 -7.82 -51.08
C VAL A 190 0.42 -6.66 -50.97
N PRO A 191 0.75 -5.46 -51.50
CA PRO A 191 -0.17 -4.33 -51.50
C PRO A 191 -1.47 -4.64 -52.24
N VAL A 192 -2.59 -4.29 -51.63
CA VAL A 192 -3.91 -4.38 -52.27
C VAL A 192 -4.05 -3.23 -53.26
N THR A 193 -4.51 -3.53 -54.47
CA THR A 193 -4.86 -2.53 -55.48
C THR A 193 -6.37 -2.45 -55.67
N ASP A 194 -6.87 -1.25 -55.96
CA ASP A 194 -8.26 -1.04 -56.36
C ASP A 194 -8.50 -1.44 -57.83
N ALA A 195 -9.75 -1.28 -58.30
CA ALA A 195 -10.13 -1.59 -59.68
C ALA A 195 -9.38 -0.76 -60.74
N ASN A 196 -8.79 0.37 -60.35
CA ASN A 196 -8.04 1.27 -61.22
C ASN A 196 -6.52 0.98 -61.18
N GLY A 197 -6.08 -0.02 -60.41
CA GLY A 197 -4.67 -0.36 -60.23
C GLY A 197 -3.92 0.50 -59.21
N ASN A 198 -4.61 1.38 -58.47
CA ASN A 198 -3.97 2.18 -57.41
C ASN A 198 -3.88 1.38 -56.12
N PHE A 199 -2.82 1.60 -55.34
CA PHE A 199 -2.70 0.97 -54.03
C PHE A 199 -3.75 1.51 -53.06
N GLN A 200 -4.49 0.59 -52.43
CA GLN A 200 -5.33 0.94 -51.30
C GLN A 200 -4.45 1.33 -50.11
N THR A 201 -4.80 2.45 -49.48
CA THR A 201 -4.11 2.97 -48.31
C THR A 201 -5.09 3.19 -47.17
N GLU A 202 -4.59 3.04 -45.95
CA GLU A 202 -5.28 3.40 -44.71
C GLU A 202 -4.54 4.55 -44.05
N GLU A 203 -5.27 5.51 -43.47
CA GLU A 203 -4.67 6.51 -42.61
C GLU A 203 -4.30 5.88 -41.27
N VAL A 204 -3.06 6.09 -40.86
CA VAL A 204 -2.54 5.64 -39.57
C VAL A 204 -1.89 6.82 -38.87
N GLY A 205 -1.84 6.75 -37.55
CA GLY A 205 -1.15 7.74 -36.77
C GLY A 205 -0.49 7.21 -35.52
N LEU A 206 0.35 8.06 -34.94
CA LEU A 206 1.08 7.81 -33.72
C LEU A 206 1.05 9.07 -32.86
N VAL A 207 0.59 8.90 -31.63
CA VAL A 207 0.61 9.93 -30.60
C VAL A 207 1.79 9.68 -29.68
N TYR A 208 2.58 10.72 -29.43
CA TYR A 208 3.66 10.73 -28.45
C TYR A 208 3.40 11.80 -27.39
N ILE A 209 3.65 11.47 -26.13
CA ILE A 209 3.53 12.43 -25.02
C ILE A 209 4.64 12.23 -23.99
N THR A 210 5.20 13.31 -23.47
CA THR A 210 6.19 13.25 -22.41
C THR A 210 5.53 13.58 -21.09
N GLY A 211 5.82 12.76 -20.08
CA GLY A 211 5.31 12.95 -18.73
C GLY A 211 6.40 12.67 -17.70
N LYS A 212 6.10 13.01 -16.46
CA LYS A 212 6.98 12.90 -15.32
C LYS A 212 6.19 12.38 -14.13
N VAL A 213 6.66 11.30 -13.51
CA VAL A 213 6.21 10.88 -12.19
C VAL A 213 7.13 11.52 -11.15
N THR A 214 6.55 12.06 -10.09
CA THR A 214 7.27 12.55 -8.90
C THR A 214 6.78 11.76 -7.70
N VAL A 215 7.69 11.23 -6.89
CA VAL A 215 7.38 10.54 -5.62
C VAL A 215 8.08 11.26 -4.48
N GLU A 216 7.41 11.44 -3.35
CA GLU A 216 8.01 11.99 -2.14
C GLU A 216 8.45 10.86 -1.21
N LEU A 217 9.75 10.83 -0.92
CA LEU A 217 10.37 9.84 -0.03
C LEU A 217 11.20 10.59 1.02
N ASP A 218 10.85 10.44 2.30
CA ASP A 218 11.57 11.05 3.42
C ASP A 218 11.74 12.58 3.27
N GLY A 219 10.65 13.26 2.84
CA GLY A 219 10.63 14.71 2.60
C GLY A 219 11.43 15.17 1.38
N LYS A 220 11.88 14.24 0.53
CA LYS A 220 12.60 14.55 -0.73
C LYS A 220 11.79 14.08 -1.92
N GLU A 221 11.77 14.90 -2.97
CA GLU A 221 11.15 14.56 -4.24
C GLU A 221 12.13 13.78 -5.13
N TYR A 222 11.65 12.67 -5.68
CA TYR A 222 12.33 11.87 -6.69
C TYR A 222 11.48 11.81 -7.94
N SER A 223 12.03 12.16 -9.09
CA SER A 223 11.25 12.24 -10.32
C SER A 223 11.86 11.44 -11.47
N HIS A 224 11.00 10.82 -12.25
CA HIS A 224 11.34 10.08 -13.47
C HIS A 224 10.45 10.52 -14.61
N ALA A 225 11.06 10.87 -15.75
CA ALA A 225 10.36 11.24 -16.97
C ALA A 225 10.57 10.18 -18.06
N ASP A 226 9.56 9.95 -18.88
CA ASP A 226 9.62 9.06 -20.04
C ASP A 226 8.59 9.50 -21.10
N LEU A 227 8.70 8.92 -22.29
CA LEU A 227 7.80 9.12 -23.42
C LEU A 227 6.77 8.01 -23.47
N GLY A 228 5.48 8.34 -23.49
CA GLY A 228 4.41 7.40 -23.83
C GLY A 228 4.03 7.47 -25.30
N ARG A 229 3.56 6.34 -25.83
CA ARG A 229 3.18 6.25 -27.24
C ARG A 229 1.96 5.38 -27.49
N CYS A 230 1.12 5.78 -28.44
CA CYS A 230 0.00 4.97 -28.91
C CYS A 230 -0.19 5.11 -30.41
N ILE A 231 -0.29 3.98 -31.11
CA ILE A 231 -0.62 3.93 -32.54
C ILE A 231 -2.14 3.85 -32.70
N PHE A 232 -2.66 4.48 -33.76
CA PHE A 232 -4.06 4.39 -34.14
C PHE A 232 -4.23 4.26 -35.66
N THR A 233 -5.43 3.91 -36.09
CA THR A 233 -5.80 3.73 -37.50
C THR A 233 -7.16 4.38 -37.71
N GLY A 234 -7.34 4.99 -38.88
CA GLY A 234 -8.53 5.76 -39.22
C GLY A 234 -8.43 7.23 -38.85
N ASP A 235 -9.40 7.99 -39.34
CA ASP A 235 -9.53 9.45 -39.21
C ASP A 235 -10.77 9.82 -38.39
N THR A 236 -11.04 9.10 -37.30
CA THR A 236 -12.19 9.42 -36.44
C THR A 236 -11.73 10.08 -35.14
N PRO A 237 -12.53 10.99 -34.55
CA PRO A 237 -12.26 11.57 -33.24
C PRO A 237 -12.04 10.51 -32.16
N GLU A 238 -12.80 9.42 -32.20
CA GLU A 238 -12.71 8.31 -31.23
C GLU A 238 -11.37 7.58 -31.33
N ALA A 239 -10.85 7.37 -32.56
CA ALA A 239 -9.54 6.77 -32.76
C ALA A 239 -8.43 7.64 -32.18
N LEU A 240 -8.53 8.96 -32.34
CA LEU A 240 -7.58 9.91 -31.79
C LEU A 240 -7.67 10.00 -30.25
N ASP A 241 -8.87 10.05 -29.70
CA ASP A 241 -9.11 10.10 -28.24
C ASP A 241 -8.55 8.86 -27.53
N MET A 242 -8.83 7.67 -28.07
CA MET A 242 -8.24 6.42 -27.57
C MET A 242 -6.72 6.43 -27.63
N ALA A 243 -6.13 7.01 -28.69
CA ALA A 243 -4.68 7.12 -28.82
C ALA A 243 -4.07 8.10 -27.82
N LEU A 244 -4.73 9.24 -27.58
CA LEU A 244 -4.32 10.22 -26.58
C LEU A 244 -4.33 9.58 -25.18
N ALA A 245 -5.45 8.98 -24.77
CA ALA A 245 -5.58 8.30 -23.47
C ALA A 245 -4.58 7.14 -23.34
N GLY A 246 -4.42 6.35 -24.40
CA GLY A 246 -3.46 5.25 -24.46
C GLY A 246 -2.01 5.72 -24.33
N SER A 247 -1.65 6.84 -24.96
CA SER A 247 -0.30 7.40 -24.89
C SER A 247 0.02 7.96 -23.49
N ALA A 248 -0.94 8.62 -22.85
CA ALA A 248 -0.79 9.12 -21.48
C ALA A 248 -0.62 7.95 -20.49
N THR A 249 -1.42 6.90 -20.64
CA THR A 249 -1.32 5.70 -19.81
C THR A 249 0.00 4.96 -20.03
N ASP A 250 0.46 4.85 -21.28
CA ASP A 250 1.78 4.27 -21.58
C ASP A 250 2.90 5.11 -20.96
N CYS A 251 2.82 6.44 -21.03
CA CYS A 251 3.78 7.36 -20.41
C CYS A 251 3.87 7.14 -18.90
N LEU A 252 2.74 7.13 -18.21
CA LEU A 252 2.64 6.89 -16.76
C LEU A 252 3.37 5.60 -16.36
N LYS A 253 3.04 4.49 -17.03
CA LYS A 253 3.64 3.18 -16.75
C LYS A 253 5.15 3.18 -17.00
N ARG A 254 5.61 3.86 -18.04
CA ARG A 254 7.03 3.96 -18.40
C ARG A 254 7.82 4.84 -17.42
N CYS A 255 7.21 5.90 -16.88
CA CYS A 255 7.80 6.67 -15.80
C CYS A 255 7.96 5.81 -14.54
N PHE A 256 6.89 5.14 -14.11
CA PHE A 256 6.90 4.26 -12.93
C PHE A 256 7.87 3.09 -13.03
N ARG A 257 8.05 2.52 -14.23
CA ARG A 257 9.02 1.45 -14.50
C ARG A 257 10.41 1.77 -13.93
N GLN A 258 10.83 3.03 -13.95
CA GLN A 258 12.15 3.45 -13.47
C GLN A 258 12.33 3.30 -11.94
N LEU A 259 11.23 3.12 -11.19
CA LEU A 259 11.26 2.83 -9.74
C LEU A 259 11.48 1.35 -9.41
N GLY A 260 11.52 0.46 -10.42
CA GLY A 260 12.00 -0.91 -10.27
C GLY A 260 10.99 -2.01 -10.64
N SER A 261 11.28 -3.23 -10.19
CA SER A 261 10.58 -4.46 -10.57
C SER A 261 9.07 -4.40 -10.30
N GLN A 262 8.64 -3.77 -9.21
CA GLN A 262 7.23 -3.60 -8.84
C GLN A 262 6.36 -2.93 -9.92
N PHE A 263 6.98 -2.14 -10.79
CA PHE A 263 6.33 -1.41 -11.88
C PHE A 263 6.72 -1.94 -13.27
N GLY A 264 7.17 -3.20 -13.34
CA GLY A 264 7.34 -3.90 -14.61
C GLY A 264 8.68 -3.69 -15.30
N ASN A 265 9.71 -3.21 -14.58
CA ASN A 265 11.07 -3.12 -15.15
C ASN A 265 11.59 -4.49 -15.64
N ASP A 266 11.28 -5.55 -14.90
CA ASP A 266 11.68 -6.92 -15.20
C ASP A 266 11.10 -7.42 -16.54
N LEU A 267 9.97 -6.86 -17.01
CA LEU A 267 9.33 -7.28 -18.26
C LEU A 267 10.11 -6.88 -19.53
N TYR A 268 11.18 -6.09 -19.38
CA TYR A 268 12.09 -5.75 -20.46
C TYR A 268 13.25 -6.74 -20.61
N ASP A 269 13.46 -7.59 -19.61
CA ASP A 269 14.34 -8.74 -19.73
C ASP A 269 13.70 -9.78 -20.65
N LYS A 270 14.44 -10.25 -21.67
CA LYS A 270 13.92 -11.14 -22.70
C LYS A 270 13.54 -12.52 -22.15
N GLU A 271 14.24 -13.02 -21.14
CA GLU A 271 13.99 -14.33 -20.54
C GLU A 271 12.74 -14.27 -19.65
N ILE A 272 12.61 -13.20 -18.85
CA ILE A 272 11.43 -12.95 -18.03
C ILE A 272 10.22 -12.72 -18.94
N ALA A 273 10.36 -11.91 -19.99
CA ALA A 273 9.25 -11.59 -20.88
C ALA A 273 8.66 -12.83 -21.59
N GLN A 274 9.50 -13.84 -21.87
CA GLN A 274 9.06 -15.08 -22.49
C GLN A 274 8.12 -15.88 -21.59
N THR A 275 8.35 -15.88 -20.28
CA THR A 275 7.62 -16.72 -19.32
C THR A 275 6.57 -15.95 -18.50
N ALA A 276 6.70 -14.62 -18.40
CA ALA A 276 5.82 -13.78 -17.61
C ALA A 276 4.36 -13.81 -18.11
N GLY A 277 3.44 -13.97 -17.16
CA GLY A 277 1.99 -14.02 -17.43
C GLY A 277 1.53 -15.27 -18.17
N MET A 278 2.35 -16.32 -18.24
CA MET A 278 1.89 -17.66 -18.63
C MET A 278 1.39 -18.38 -17.38
N GLU A 279 0.15 -18.84 -17.37
CA GLU A 279 -0.40 -19.61 -16.25
C GLU A 279 0.44 -20.87 -16.02
N THR A 280 1.09 -20.99 -14.87
CA THR A 280 1.61 -22.29 -14.42
C THR A 280 0.43 -23.16 -14.00
N SER A 281 -0.22 -23.81 -14.96
CA SER A 281 -0.97 -25.04 -14.69
C SER A 281 0.03 -26.12 -14.30
N ARG A 282 0.42 -26.13 -13.03
CA ARG A 282 0.94 -27.32 -12.36
C ARG A 282 -0.17 -27.85 -11.47
N ASP A 283 -1.04 -28.67 -12.06
CA ASP A 283 -1.69 -29.74 -11.32
C ASP A 283 -1.76 -31.01 -12.17
N GLY A 284 -1.51 -32.14 -11.52
CA GLY A 284 -1.05 -33.38 -12.14
C GLY A 284 -2.09 -34.15 -12.96
N GLY A 285 -1.60 -34.87 -13.97
CA GLY A 285 -2.37 -35.87 -14.69
C GLY A 285 -1.58 -36.46 -15.85
N SER A 286 -1.03 -37.65 -15.65
CA SER A 286 -0.36 -38.44 -16.68
C SER A 286 -1.22 -38.61 -17.93
N ASN A 287 -0.69 -38.29 -19.10
CA ASN A 287 -0.57 -39.24 -20.21
C ASN A 287 0.16 -38.61 -21.39
N THR A 288 1.30 -39.19 -21.73
CA THR A 288 1.87 -39.17 -23.08
C THR A 288 0.89 -39.84 -24.06
N PRO A 289 0.93 -39.48 -25.35
CA PRO A 289 1.75 -40.26 -26.27
C PRO A 289 2.59 -39.43 -27.25
N VAL A 290 3.49 -40.19 -27.86
CA VAL A 290 4.71 -39.86 -28.62
C VAL A 290 4.43 -39.53 -30.09
N ALA A 291 5.31 -38.70 -30.69
CA ALA A 291 5.87 -38.72 -32.07
C ALA A 291 5.97 -37.28 -32.64
N ALA A 292 7.01 -36.83 -33.35
CA ALA A 292 8.20 -37.45 -33.93
C ALA A 292 9.32 -36.40 -34.09
N GLN A 293 10.56 -36.89 -34.17
CA GLN A 293 11.81 -36.18 -34.40
C GLN A 293 11.86 -35.48 -35.76
N SER A 294 12.53 -34.33 -35.81
CA SER A 294 13.39 -33.98 -36.95
C SER A 294 14.56 -33.14 -36.48
N THR A 295 15.73 -33.77 -36.57
CA THR A 295 17.09 -33.25 -36.43
C THR A 295 17.37 -32.12 -37.41
N HIS A 296 17.98 -31.01 -36.98
CA HIS A 296 19.03 -30.29 -37.71
C HIS A 296 19.75 -29.29 -36.79
N SER A 297 21.01 -29.59 -36.47
CA SER A 297 22.01 -28.59 -36.10
C SER A 297 22.57 -27.92 -37.36
N PRO A 298 23.11 -26.71 -37.25
CA PRO A 298 24.54 -26.59 -37.52
C PRO A 298 25.33 -25.78 -36.48
N ALA A 299 26.62 -26.05 -36.56
CA ALA A 299 27.73 -25.76 -35.67
C ALA A 299 28.05 -24.28 -35.39
N ALA A 300 28.44 -24.06 -34.13
CA ALA A 300 29.66 -23.42 -33.64
C ALA A 300 30.22 -22.18 -34.36
N SER A 301 30.25 -21.07 -33.62
CA SER A 301 31.31 -20.05 -33.71
C SER A 301 31.58 -19.48 -32.32
N GLN A 302 32.65 -20.03 -31.72
CA GLN A 302 33.58 -19.43 -30.77
C GLN A 302 33.07 -18.82 -29.46
N ALA A 303 33.24 -19.68 -28.45
CA ALA A 303 33.43 -19.39 -27.03
C ALA A 303 34.09 -18.03 -26.75
N SER A 304 33.30 -17.14 -26.15
CA SER A 304 33.78 -16.28 -25.06
C SER A 304 33.35 -16.94 -23.76
N THR A 305 34.26 -16.97 -22.80
CA THR A 305 34.16 -17.68 -21.53
C THR A 305 32.97 -17.20 -20.70
N ASN A 306 31.84 -17.89 -20.79
CA ASN A 306 30.70 -17.75 -19.88
C ASN A 306 31.11 -18.22 -18.48
N ALA A 307 31.49 -17.27 -17.63
CA ALA A 307 31.73 -17.52 -16.23
C ALA A 307 30.38 -17.65 -15.48
N ASN A 308 30.03 -18.92 -15.22
CA ASN A 308 29.16 -19.42 -14.15
C ASN A 308 27.68 -18.95 -14.11
N GLY A 309 26.79 -19.80 -14.62
CA GLY A 309 25.38 -19.81 -14.27
C GLY A 309 25.18 -20.17 -12.79
N ARG A 310 25.10 -19.14 -11.94
CA ARG A 310 24.83 -19.29 -10.51
C ARG A 310 23.38 -19.73 -10.32
N LYS A 311 23.15 -20.72 -9.47
CA LYS A 311 21.82 -21.26 -9.15
C LYS A 311 21.65 -21.36 -7.65
N TYR A 312 20.47 -21.01 -7.16
CA TYR A 312 20.05 -21.26 -5.79
C TYR A 312 19.83 -22.77 -5.57
N GLY A 313 19.74 -23.18 -4.30
CA GLY A 313 19.47 -24.57 -3.92
C GLY A 313 18.14 -25.12 -4.45
N ASP A 314 17.15 -24.24 -4.63
CA ASP A 314 15.84 -24.52 -5.24
C ASP A 314 15.89 -24.66 -6.78
N GLY A 315 17.07 -24.51 -7.38
CA GLY A 315 17.30 -24.64 -8.82
C GLY A 315 16.98 -23.39 -9.64
N THR A 316 16.49 -22.32 -9.01
CA THR A 316 16.28 -21.02 -9.68
C THR A 316 17.63 -20.39 -10.04
N SER A 317 17.69 -19.76 -11.22
CA SER A 317 18.91 -19.05 -11.65
C SER A 317 19.01 -17.71 -10.92
N VAL A 318 20.20 -17.37 -10.44
CA VAL A 318 20.51 -16.02 -9.99
C VAL A 318 20.39 -15.09 -11.18
N ASN A 319 19.63 -14.00 -11.04
CA ASN A 319 19.37 -13.12 -12.17
C ASN A 319 20.65 -12.41 -12.69
N GLY A 320 20.52 -11.77 -13.85
CA GLY A 320 21.60 -11.01 -14.47
C GLY A 320 22.04 -9.73 -13.73
N ASN A 321 21.40 -9.39 -12.60
CA ASN A 321 21.72 -8.17 -11.87
C ASN A 321 23.04 -8.32 -11.09
N VAL A 322 23.98 -7.40 -11.34
CA VAL A 322 25.29 -7.35 -10.69
C VAL A 322 25.16 -7.40 -9.17
N SER A 323 24.20 -6.67 -8.59
CA SER A 323 24.00 -6.63 -7.13
C SER A 323 23.59 -7.98 -6.54
N GLU A 324 22.77 -8.76 -7.26
CA GLU A 324 22.32 -10.07 -6.81
C GLU A 324 23.43 -11.12 -6.96
N GLN A 325 24.23 -11.01 -8.01
CA GLN A 325 25.41 -11.86 -8.23
C GLN A 325 26.49 -11.61 -7.15
N GLU A 326 26.77 -10.35 -6.83
CA GLU A 326 27.70 -9.97 -5.76
C GLU A 326 27.20 -10.46 -4.38
N ALA A 327 25.91 -10.29 -4.10
CA ALA A 327 25.30 -10.77 -2.88
C ALA A 327 25.39 -12.30 -2.76
N TYR A 328 25.06 -13.02 -3.84
CA TYR A 328 25.17 -14.48 -3.91
C TYR A 328 26.61 -14.95 -3.69
N ASP A 329 27.59 -14.31 -4.34
CA ASP A 329 29.01 -14.66 -4.18
C ASP A 329 29.49 -14.40 -2.74
N THR A 330 29.02 -13.31 -2.13
CA THR A 330 29.34 -12.97 -0.74
C THR A 330 28.75 -14.00 0.23
N TYR A 331 27.49 -14.40 0.04
CA TYR A 331 26.85 -15.46 0.82
C TYR A 331 27.61 -16.77 0.69
N LYS A 332 27.95 -17.17 -0.53
CA LYS A 332 28.67 -18.43 -0.80
C LYS A 332 30.05 -18.44 -0.17
N LYS A 333 30.74 -17.29 -0.15
CA LYS A 333 32.02 -17.11 0.54
C LYS A 333 31.88 -17.22 2.06
N ALA A 334 30.80 -16.70 2.64
CA ALA A 334 30.60 -16.67 4.08
C ALA A 334 30.06 -17.99 4.66
N THR A 335 29.21 -18.70 3.92
CA THR A 335 28.50 -19.90 4.40
C THR A 335 29.04 -21.21 3.79
N GLY A 336 29.91 -21.12 2.78
CA GLY A 336 30.49 -22.27 2.08
C GLY A 336 29.54 -22.99 1.12
N SER A 337 28.27 -22.57 1.02
CA SER A 337 27.24 -23.20 0.18
C SER A 337 26.42 -22.15 -0.58
N ALA A 338 25.72 -22.57 -1.63
CA ALA A 338 24.76 -21.70 -2.32
C ALA A 338 23.56 -21.44 -1.40
N PRO A 339 22.94 -20.24 -1.43
CA PRO A 339 21.69 -20.01 -0.71
C PRO A 339 20.60 -20.94 -1.24
N ASP A 340 19.78 -21.48 -0.34
CA ASP A 340 18.69 -22.39 -0.72
C ASP A 340 17.68 -21.73 -1.66
N SER A 341 17.43 -20.44 -1.48
CA SER A 341 16.56 -19.63 -2.33
C SER A 341 17.03 -18.17 -2.35
N LYS A 342 16.43 -17.38 -3.24
CA LYS A 342 16.60 -15.92 -3.26
C LYS A 342 16.21 -15.26 -1.93
N ASP A 343 15.21 -15.79 -1.25
CA ASP A 343 14.75 -15.24 0.04
C ASP A 343 15.70 -15.59 1.17
N SER A 344 16.30 -16.78 1.16
CA SER A 344 17.38 -17.15 2.11
C SER A 344 18.59 -16.23 1.97
N LEU A 345 18.97 -15.89 0.74
CA LEU A 345 20.02 -14.92 0.46
C LEU A 345 19.68 -13.53 1.04
N ARG A 346 18.43 -13.07 0.85
CA ARG A 346 17.97 -11.78 1.37
C ARG A 346 17.93 -11.72 2.89
N PHE A 347 17.44 -12.78 3.55
CA PHE A 347 17.39 -12.85 5.01
C PHE A 347 18.79 -12.78 5.63
N TRP A 348 19.75 -13.47 5.02
CA TRP A 348 21.14 -13.42 5.45
C TRP A 348 21.73 -12.01 5.31
N ILE A 349 21.51 -11.31 4.20
CA ILE A 349 21.96 -9.91 4.01
C ILE A 349 21.34 -8.97 5.06
N ALA A 350 20.06 -9.15 5.38
CA ALA A 350 19.39 -8.35 6.40
C ALA A 350 20.00 -8.59 7.79
N SER A 351 20.29 -9.85 8.13
CA SER A 351 20.91 -10.22 9.42
C SER A 351 22.34 -9.66 9.60
N GLN A 352 23.10 -9.52 8.50
CA GLN A 352 24.44 -8.91 8.53
C GLN A 352 24.38 -7.41 8.86
N ARG A 353 23.30 -6.72 8.51
CA ARG A 353 23.11 -5.28 8.74
C ARG A 353 22.66 -4.97 10.16
N THR A 354 21.92 -5.87 10.79
CA THR A 354 21.53 -5.72 12.20
C THR A 354 22.72 -5.91 13.16
N SER A 355 23.67 -6.77 12.81
CA SER A 355 24.86 -7.04 13.63
C SER A 355 25.93 -5.94 13.57
N THR A 356 25.92 -5.11 12.52
CA THR A 356 26.88 -3.99 12.36
C THR A 356 26.41 -2.68 13.02
N VAL A 357 25.15 -2.58 13.43
CA VAL A 357 24.60 -1.42 14.17
C VAL A 357 24.64 -1.63 15.68
N ALA A 358 24.85 -2.88 16.14
CA ALA A 358 24.93 -3.23 17.55
C ALA A 358 26.37 -3.42 18.08
N ALA A 359 27.39 -3.05 17.29
CA ALA A 359 28.81 -3.17 17.62
C ALA A 359 29.48 -1.80 17.83
#